data_AF-A0A1Y3MVP0-F1
#
_entry.id   AF-A0A1Y3MVP0-F1
#
_cell.length_a   1.000
_cell.length_b   1.000
_cell.length_c   1.000
_cell.angle_alpha   90.00
_cell.angle_beta   90.00
_cell.angle_gamma   90.00
#
_symmetry.space_group_name_H-M   'P 1'
#
loop_
_entity.id
_entity.type
_entity.pdbx_description
1 polymer ?
#
loop_
_entity_poly.entity_id
_entity_poly.type
_entity_poly.pdbx_seq_one_letter_code
_entity_poly.pdbx_strand_id
1 'polypeptide(L)'
;VLKRNNNENNPITFIDETFGKGLVYEYICDKCCEIVITESPFHILPIPITGVKNTVEDFINQYMNEFEFIKNCGKCGSQNIIKRKYFDEAPKILIINITYGEKPNVPIKFEEELELKESYFKTKSSHKYKLYGIVKYSSFNIYSDSGHYFSYVKADDTWIKINDDSIIQSNWNDVNETDTYPYLLFYERII
;
A
#
# COMPACT_ATOMS: atom_id res chain seq x y z
N VAL A 1 -4.38 -8.30 29.50
CA VAL A 1 -3.73 -9.59 29.14
C VAL A 1 -3.56 -9.51 27.64
N LEU A 2 -2.32 -9.40 27.15
CA LEU A 2 -2.05 -9.35 25.70
C LEU A 2 -2.59 -10.65 25.08
N LYS A 3 -3.79 -10.61 24.49
CA LYS A 3 -4.25 -11.70 23.64
C LYS A 3 -3.60 -11.48 22.28
N ARG A 4 -2.33 -11.89 22.16
CA ARG A 4 -1.77 -12.24 20.85
C ARG A 4 -2.57 -13.45 20.38
N ASN A 5 -3.27 -13.32 19.25
CA ASN A 5 -3.65 -14.52 18.50
C ASN A 5 -2.33 -15.07 17.95
N ASN A 6 -1.74 -16.01 18.70
CA ASN A 6 -0.48 -16.64 18.36
C ASN A 6 -0.62 -17.42 17.05
N ASN A 7 -0.22 -16.78 15.96
CA ASN A 7 0.34 -17.45 14.78
C ASN A 7 1.88 -17.47 14.84
N GLU A 8 2.47 -17.35 16.04
CA GLU A 8 3.93 -17.30 16.27
C GLU A 8 4.66 -18.61 15.87
N ASN A 9 3.95 -19.67 15.45
CA ASN A 9 4.54 -20.97 15.10
C ASN A 9 4.46 -21.34 13.60
N ASN A 10 3.98 -20.45 12.73
CA ASN A 10 4.02 -20.74 11.29
C ASN A 10 5.43 -20.43 10.74
N PRO A 11 6.02 -21.34 9.95
CA PRO A 11 7.31 -21.09 9.33
C PRO A 11 7.22 -19.86 8.43
N ILE A 12 8.24 -19.01 8.50
CA ILE A 12 8.38 -17.87 7.59
C ILE A 12 8.53 -18.42 6.18
N THR A 13 7.72 -17.93 5.26
CA THR A 13 7.76 -18.34 3.85
C THR A 13 8.59 -17.36 3.02
N PHE A 14 9.02 -17.79 1.84
CA PHE A 14 9.63 -16.89 0.85
C PHE A 14 8.74 -15.68 0.52
N ILE A 15 7.41 -15.87 0.52
CA ILE A 15 6.43 -14.79 0.30
C ILE A 15 6.52 -13.77 1.45
N ASP A 16 6.57 -14.22 2.70
CA ASP A 16 6.72 -13.34 3.87
C ASP A 16 8.05 -12.57 3.83
N GLU A 17 9.15 -13.23 3.45
CA GLU A 17 10.48 -12.59 3.35
C GLU A 17 10.56 -11.55 2.23
N THR A 18 9.75 -11.72 1.19
CA THR A 18 9.79 -10.87 0.00
C THR A 18 8.82 -9.70 0.14
N PHE A 19 7.58 -9.98 0.52
CA PHE A 19 6.48 -8.99 0.53
C PHE A 19 6.07 -8.56 1.95
N GLY A 20 6.73 -9.07 2.99
CA GLY A 20 6.43 -8.79 4.41
C GLY A 20 5.17 -9.53 4.89
N LYS A 21 4.93 -9.60 6.20
CA LYS A 21 3.77 -10.36 6.78
C LYS A 21 2.43 -9.59 6.78
N GLY A 22 2.30 -8.59 5.90
CA GLY A 22 1.15 -7.70 5.87
C GLY A 22 1.15 -6.63 6.98
N LEU A 23 0.10 -5.81 6.98
CA LEU A 23 -0.05 -4.68 7.92
C LEU A 23 -0.51 -5.15 9.30
N VAL A 24 0.11 -4.65 10.35
CA VAL A 24 -0.33 -4.83 11.74
C VAL A 24 -1.33 -3.72 12.09
N TYR A 25 -2.41 -4.11 12.75
CA TYR A 25 -3.44 -3.21 13.29
C TYR A 25 -3.46 -3.29 14.81
N GLU A 26 -3.30 -2.15 15.45
CA GLU A 26 -3.47 -1.96 16.89
C GLU A 26 -4.78 -1.24 17.18
N TYR A 27 -5.58 -1.80 18.07
CA TYR A 27 -6.82 -1.21 18.58
C TYR A 27 -6.63 -0.89 20.05
N ILE A 28 -6.54 0.40 20.38
CA ILE A 28 -6.20 0.90 21.71
C ILE A 28 -7.43 1.56 22.33
N CYS A 29 -7.93 1.02 23.43
CA CYS A 29 -9.03 1.68 24.16
C CYS A 29 -8.53 2.93 24.87
N ASP A 30 -9.14 4.07 24.61
CA ASP A 30 -8.79 5.36 25.22
C ASP A 30 -9.00 5.42 26.74
N LYS A 31 -9.97 4.64 27.26
CA LYS A 31 -10.39 4.66 28.65
C LYS A 31 -9.60 3.71 29.55
N CYS A 32 -9.34 2.49 29.09
CA CYS A 32 -8.70 1.44 29.90
C CYS A 32 -7.37 0.93 29.35
N CYS A 33 -6.91 1.51 28.24
CA CYS A 33 -5.64 1.20 27.58
C CYS A 33 -5.48 -0.28 27.18
N GLU A 34 -6.57 -1.06 27.08
CA GLU A 34 -6.50 -2.41 26.52
C GLU A 34 -6.12 -2.32 25.04
N ILE A 35 -5.10 -3.09 24.65
CA ILE A 35 -4.59 -3.17 23.28
C ILE A 35 -4.98 -4.52 22.70
N VAL A 36 -5.63 -4.50 21.54
CA VAL A 36 -5.89 -5.69 20.73
C VAL A 36 -5.10 -5.55 19.43
N ILE A 37 -4.33 -6.58 19.08
CA ILE A 37 -3.51 -6.60 17.87
C ILE A 37 -4.08 -7.62 16.89
N THR A 38 -4.18 -7.24 15.62
CA THR A 38 -4.54 -8.14 14.51
C THR A 38 -3.65 -7.85 13.31
N GLU A 39 -3.48 -8.81 12.43
CA GLU A 39 -2.63 -8.68 11.24
C GLU A 39 -3.48 -8.83 9.97
N SER A 40 -3.12 -8.08 8.92
CA SER A 40 -3.66 -8.27 7.58
C SER A 40 -3.16 -9.60 7.02
N PRO A 41 -4.02 -10.43 6.42
CA PRO A 41 -3.56 -11.63 5.70
C PRO A 41 -2.93 -11.28 4.34
N PHE A 42 -2.94 -10.00 3.94
CA PHE A 42 -2.49 -9.56 2.62
C PHE A 42 -1.12 -8.89 2.69
N HIS A 43 -0.26 -9.24 1.74
CA HIS A 43 1.07 -8.65 1.52
C HIS A 43 1.04 -7.37 0.66
N ILE A 44 -0.16 -6.90 0.32
CA ILE A 44 -0.39 -5.75 -0.54
C ILE A 44 -0.90 -4.60 0.33
N LEU A 45 -0.37 -3.39 0.11
CA LEU A 45 -0.85 -2.17 0.74
C LEU A 45 -2.02 -1.59 -0.08
N PRO A 46 -3.27 -1.67 0.41
CA PRO A 46 -4.40 -1.08 -0.29
C PRO A 46 -4.45 0.43 -0.03
N ILE A 47 -4.42 1.22 -1.09
CA ILE A 47 -4.45 2.69 -1.05
C ILE A 47 -5.73 3.19 -1.73
N PRO A 48 -6.75 3.56 -0.95
CA PRO A 48 -7.96 4.16 -1.48
C PRO A 48 -7.73 5.62 -1.87
N ILE A 49 -8.04 5.95 -3.12
CA ILE A 49 -8.02 7.32 -3.64
C ILE A 49 -9.33 7.98 -3.27
N THR A 50 -9.27 8.91 -2.33
CA THR A 50 -10.43 9.66 -1.81
C THR A 50 -10.04 11.11 -1.50
N GLY A 51 -10.96 12.05 -1.70
CA GLY A 51 -10.74 13.46 -1.39
C GLY A 51 -9.87 14.21 -2.42
N VAL A 52 -9.10 15.20 -1.95
CA VAL A 52 -8.46 16.23 -2.80
C VAL A 52 -6.96 16.04 -3.03
N LYS A 53 -6.36 14.98 -2.47
CA LYS A 53 -4.95 14.66 -2.67
C LYS A 53 -4.70 14.15 -4.09
N ASN A 54 -3.44 14.12 -4.51
CA ASN A 54 -3.09 13.68 -5.87
C ASN A 54 -1.76 12.92 -6.00
N THR A 55 -1.04 12.66 -4.92
CA THR A 55 0.19 11.84 -4.95
C THR A 55 -0.02 10.55 -4.16
N VAL A 56 0.58 9.45 -4.62
CA VAL A 56 0.53 8.15 -3.93
C VAL A 56 1.07 8.28 -2.50
N GLU A 57 2.12 9.08 -2.29
CA GLU A 57 2.70 9.39 -0.98
C GLU A 57 1.68 10.02 -0.04
N ASP A 58 0.88 10.97 -0.52
CA ASP A 58 -0.15 11.62 0.29
C ASP A 58 -1.27 10.66 0.67
N PHE A 59 -1.66 9.77 -0.23
CA PHE A 59 -2.67 8.75 0.08
C PHE A 59 -2.13 7.67 1.03
N ILE A 60 -0.86 7.27 0.90
CA ILE A 60 -0.19 6.41 1.90
C ILE A 60 -0.19 7.11 3.25
N ASN A 61 0.21 8.38 3.30
CA ASN A 61 0.23 9.17 4.53
C ASN A 61 -1.16 9.19 5.19
N GLN A 62 -2.20 9.48 4.42
CA GLN A 62 -3.58 9.46 4.88
C GLN A 62 -4.01 8.07 5.38
N TYR A 63 -3.68 7.02 4.62
CA TYR A 63 -4.06 5.66 4.97
C TYR A 63 -3.39 5.16 6.26
N MET A 64 -2.13 5.54 6.48
CA MET A 64 -1.32 5.10 7.62
C MET A 64 -1.55 5.89 8.90
N ASN A 65 -2.20 7.06 8.82
CA ASN A 65 -2.53 7.87 10.01
C ASN A 65 -3.44 7.10 10.98
N GLU A 66 -3.24 7.36 12.27
CA GLU A 66 -4.14 6.90 13.32
C GLU A 66 -5.50 7.58 13.19
N PHE A 67 -6.56 6.86 13.55
CA PHE A 67 -7.91 7.42 13.55
C PHE A 67 -8.78 6.78 14.63
N GLU A 68 -9.83 7.52 15.01
CA GLU A 68 -10.86 7.03 15.92
C GLU A 68 -11.74 5.98 15.24
N PHE A 69 -11.93 4.86 15.92
CA PHE A 69 -12.69 3.73 15.44
C PHE A 69 -13.76 3.38 16.46
N ILE A 70 -15.03 3.45 16.05
CA ILE A 70 -16.16 3.17 16.94
C ILE A 70 -16.31 1.66 17.08
N LYS A 71 -15.95 1.14 18.25
CA LYS A 71 -16.12 -0.27 18.62
C LYS A 71 -16.13 -0.43 20.14
N ASN A 72 -16.97 -1.32 20.64
CA ASN A 72 -17.00 -1.63 22.07
C ASN A 72 -15.69 -2.32 22.51
N CYS A 73 -15.04 -1.74 23.51
CA CYS A 73 -13.94 -2.37 24.22
C CYS A 73 -14.44 -3.61 24.97
N GLY A 74 -13.84 -4.78 24.70
CA GLY A 74 -14.22 -6.03 25.36
C GLY A 74 -13.95 -6.08 26.87
N LYS A 75 -13.19 -5.12 27.42
CA LYS A 75 -12.84 -5.07 28.85
C LYS A 75 -13.67 -4.07 29.65
N CYS A 76 -13.86 -2.84 29.15
CA CYS A 76 -14.52 -1.76 29.90
C CYS A 76 -15.80 -1.22 29.23
N GLY A 77 -16.15 -1.69 28.02
CA GLY A 77 -17.33 -1.27 27.29
C GLY A 77 -17.27 0.13 26.63
N SER A 78 -16.15 0.86 26.75
CA SER A 78 -15.97 2.15 26.02
C SER A 78 -16.09 1.96 24.51
N GLN A 79 -16.63 2.94 23.80
CA GLN A 79 -16.80 2.93 22.34
C GLN A 79 -15.66 3.60 21.57
N ASN A 80 -14.80 4.31 22.27
CA ASN A 80 -13.70 5.06 21.69
C ASN A 80 -12.44 4.20 21.65
N ILE A 81 -12.04 3.81 20.44
CA ILE A 81 -10.83 3.05 20.18
C ILE A 81 -9.96 3.83 19.21
N ILE A 82 -8.69 4.02 19.52
CA ILE A 82 -7.71 4.52 18.55
C ILE A 82 -7.21 3.33 17.74
N LYS A 83 -7.34 3.42 16.41
CA LYS A 83 -6.80 2.42 15.49
C LYS A 83 -5.50 2.93 14.88
N ARG A 84 -4.42 2.17 15.09
CA ARG A 84 -3.09 2.40 14.52
C ARG A 84 -2.74 1.29 13.53
N LYS A 85 -1.97 1.65 12.50
CA LYS A 85 -1.46 0.74 11.47
C LYS A 85 0.06 0.87 11.37
N TYR A 86 0.76 -0.24 11.15
CA TYR A 86 2.19 -0.24 10.86
C TYR A 86 2.63 -1.54 10.19
N PHE A 87 3.81 -1.54 9.58
CA PHE A 87 4.53 -2.73 9.16
C PHE A 87 5.39 -3.24 10.31
N ASP A 88 5.39 -4.56 10.54
CA ASP A 88 6.29 -5.18 11.52
C ASP A 88 7.75 -5.01 11.08
N GLU A 89 8.02 -5.25 9.79
CA GLU A 89 9.29 -4.99 9.11
C GLU A 89 9.03 -4.40 7.73
N ALA A 90 10.00 -3.66 7.19
CA ALA A 90 9.92 -3.17 5.82
C ALA A 90 10.02 -4.33 4.82
N PRO A 91 9.07 -4.48 3.86
CA PRO A 91 9.15 -5.51 2.84
C PRO A 91 10.32 -5.27 1.88
N LYS A 92 10.85 -6.33 1.26
CA LYS A 92 11.83 -6.18 0.16
C LYS A 92 11.13 -5.61 -1.07
N ILE A 93 9.93 -6.12 -1.36
CA ILE A 93 9.06 -5.65 -2.43
C ILE A 93 7.77 -5.12 -1.83
N LEU A 94 7.55 -3.81 -1.94
CA LEU A 94 6.32 -3.15 -1.57
C LEU A 94 5.37 -3.18 -2.77
N ILE A 95 4.21 -3.83 -2.61
CA ILE A 95 3.12 -3.81 -3.58
C ILE A 95 2.05 -2.84 -3.09
N ILE A 96 1.74 -1.83 -3.90
CA ILE A 96 0.66 -0.87 -3.63
C ILE A 96 -0.47 -1.17 -4.60
N ASN A 97 -1.67 -1.41 -4.08
CA ASN A 97 -2.89 -1.46 -4.89
C ASN A 97 -3.68 -0.17 -4.74
N ILE A 98 -3.91 0.50 -5.85
CA ILE A 98 -4.72 1.71 -5.90
C ILE A 98 -6.17 1.31 -6.11
N THR A 99 -7.04 1.73 -5.19
CA THR A 99 -8.50 1.56 -5.33
C THR A 99 -9.17 2.91 -5.53
N TYR A 100 -9.90 3.04 -6.64
CA TYR A 100 -10.59 4.27 -7.00
C TYR A 100 -12.00 4.27 -6.43
N GLY A 101 -12.17 4.87 -5.24
CA GLY A 101 -13.48 5.03 -4.61
C GLY A 101 -14.27 6.20 -5.21
N GLU A 102 -13.56 7.25 -5.62
CA GLU A 102 -14.12 8.43 -6.28
C GLU A 102 -13.27 8.80 -7.52
N LYS A 103 -13.86 9.54 -8.46
CA LYS A 103 -13.20 9.93 -9.70
C LYS A 103 -12.27 11.04 -9.28
N PRO A 104 -10.95 10.82 -9.38
CA PRO A 104 -10.04 11.85 -8.94
C PRO A 104 -10.20 13.06 -9.86
N ASN A 105 -10.24 14.25 -9.27
CA ASN A 105 -10.37 15.51 -10.01
C ASN A 105 -9.12 15.81 -10.85
N VAL A 106 -8.00 15.20 -10.50
CA VAL A 106 -6.71 15.31 -11.16
C VAL A 106 -6.06 13.93 -11.29
N PRO A 107 -5.18 13.72 -12.27
CA PRO A 107 -4.42 12.46 -12.36
C PRO A 107 -3.63 12.17 -11.08
N ILE A 108 -3.58 10.89 -10.72
CA ILE A 108 -2.80 10.41 -9.58
C ILE A 108 -1.33 10.33 -9.97
N LYS A 109 -0.48 11.02 -9.22
CA LYS A 109 0.96 11.08 -9.41
C LYS A 109 1.65 10.04 -8.53
N PHE A 110 2.71 9.47 -9.06
CA PHE A 110 3.62 8.56 -8.38
C PHE A 110 5.02 8.82 -8.92
N GLU A 111 6.04 8.53 -8.12
CA GLU A 111 7.43 8.83 -8.45
C GLU A 111 8.25 7.54 -8.60
N GLU A 112 9.38 7.62 -9.31
CA GLU A 112 10.34 6.50 -9.42
C GLU A 112 10.95 6.13 -8.07
N GLU A 113 11.03 7.07 -7.13
CA GLU A 113 11.51 6.85 -5.77
C GLU A 113 10.43 7.18 -4.74
N LEU A 114 10.26 6.30 -3.76
CA LEU A 114 9.30 6.45 -2.67
C LEU A 114 10.02 6.26 -1.33
N GLU A 115 9.86 7.21 -0.41
CA GLU A 115 10.34 7.07 0.97
C GLU A 115 9.16 6.87 1.93
N LEU A 116 9.15 5.73 2.62
CA LEU A 116 8.20 5.46 3.70
C LEU A 116 8.77 5.94 5.03
N LYS A 117 7.97 6.70 5.78
CA LYS A 117 8.35 7.32 7.05
C LYS A 117 8.61 6.28 8.14
N GLU A 118 9.53 6.58 9.05
CA GLU A 118 9.86 5.74 10.21
C GLU A 118 8.65 5.38 11.08
N SER A 119 7.65 6.26 11.15
CA SER A 119 6.44 6.05 11.95
C SER A 119 5.61 4.86 11.45
N TYR A 120 5.77 4.47 10.18
CA TYR A 120 5.06 3.35 9.55
C TYR A 120 5.62 1.98 9.90
N PHE A 121 6.78 1.93 10.55
CA PHE A 121 7.46 0.69 10.90
C PHE A 121 7.56 0.53 12.41
N LYS A 122 7.52 -0.73 12.86
CA LYS A 122 7.78 -1.07 14.27
C LYS A 122 9.22 -0.78 14.67
N THR A 123 10.17 -0.96 13.75
CA THR A 123 11.61 -0.69 13.93
C THR A 123 11.96 0.79 14.05
N LYS A 124 11.03 1.70 13.69
CA LYS A 124 11.25 3.16 13.68
C LYS A 124 12.43 3.59 12.80
N SER A 125 12.49 3.04 11.59
CA SER A 125 13.44 3.41 10.54
C SER A 125 12.71 3.80 9.26
N SER A 126 13.14 4.86 8.58
CA SER A 126 12.63 5.15 7.23
C SER A 126 13.23 4.20 6.22
N HIS A 127 12.51 3.97 5.12
CA HIS A 127 12.94 3.06 4.06
C HIS A 127 12.62 3.65 2.70
N LYS A 128 13.62 3.66 1.81
CA LYS A 128 13.48 4.12 0.43
C LYS A 128 13.24 2.94 -0.50
N TYR A 129 12.47 3.18 -1.54
CA TYR A 129 12.14 2.20 -2.56
C TYR A 129 12.26 2.80 -3.94
N LYS A 130 12.54 1.95 -4.93
CA LYS A 130 12.53 2.29 -6.36
C LYS A 130 11.42 1.55 -7.08
N LEU A 131 10.64 2.27 -7.87
CA LEU A 131 9.64 1.68 -8.74
C LEU A 131 10.34 0.86 -9.82
N TYR A 132 9.94 -0.39 -9.96
CA TYR A 132 10.45 -1.27 -11.03
C TYR A 132 9.32 -1.90 -11.85
N GLY A 133 8.07 -1.78 -11.41
CA GLY A 133 6.92 -2.32 -12.12
C GLY A 133 5.66 -1.53 -11.84
N ILE A 134 4.81 -1.39 -12.84
CA ILE A 134 3.47 -0.81 -12.72
C ILE A 134 2.50 -1.53 -13.63
N VAL A 135 1.32 -1.84 -13.12
CA VAL A 135 0.16 -2.23 -13.91
C VAL A 135 -0.75 -1.02 -14.03
N LYS A 136 -1.12 -0.68 -15.26
CA LYS A 136 -2.04 0.39 -15.59
C LYS A 136 -3.35 -0.17 -16.13
N TYR A 137 -4.40 0.60 -15.90
CA TYR A 137 -5.73 0.39 -16.45
C TYR A 137 -6.05 1.52 -17.44
N SER A 138 -6.38 1.16 -18.68
CA SER A 138 -6.87 2.08 -19.70
C SER A 138 -8.36 1.87 -19.91
N SER A 139 -9.13 2.95 -19.79
CA SER A 139 -10.55 2.95 -20.06
C SER A 139 -10.98 4.39 -20.34
N PHE A 140 -12.11 4.56 -21.02
CA PHE A 140 -12.76 5.87 -21.14
C PHE A 140 -13.15 6.45 -19.78
N ASN A 141 -13.43 5.59 -18.80
CA ASN A 141 -13.75 5.97 -17.43
C ASN A 141 -13.13 4.99 -16.44
N ILE A 142 -12.51 5.50 -15.38
CA ILE A 142 -11.90 4.71 -14.31
C ILE A 142 -12.86 3.69 -13.66
N TYR A 143 -14.16 3.99 -13.60
CA TYR A 143 -15.16 3.08 -13.01
C TYR A 143 -15.82 2.13 -14.02
N SER A 144 -15.34 2.14 -15.26
CA SER A 144 -15.87 1.21 -16.25
C SER A 144 -15.51 -0.22 -15.85
N ASP A 145 -16.48 -1.12 -15.92
CA ASP A 145 -16.24 -2.56 -15.76
C ASP A 145 -15.53 -3.17 -16.98
N SER A 146 -15.44 -2.41 -18.08
CA SER A 146 -14.69 -2.77 -19.28
C SER A 146 -13.54 -1.80 -19.54
N GLY A 147 -12.34 -2.34 -19.72
CA GLY A 147 -11.15 -1.59 -20.11
C GLY A 147 -10.03 -2.56 -20.41
N HIS A 148 -8.80 -2.05 -20.43
CA HIS A 148 -7.62 -2.80 -20.81
C HIS A 148 -6.50 -2.65 -19.80
N TYR A 149 -5.88 -3.76 -19.41
CA TYR A 149 -4.72 -3.75 -18.51
C TYR A 149 -3.44 -3.98 -19.29
N PHE A 150 -2.42 -3.21 -18.95
CA PHE A 150 -1.08 -3.36 -19.50
C PHE A 150 -0.07 -2.96 -18.43
N SER A 151 1.22 -3.19 -18.68
CA SER A 151 2.25 -2.94 -17.68
C SER A 151 3.47 -2.24 -18.24
N TYR A 152 4.19 -1.58 -17.34
CA TYR A 152 5.57 -1.18 -17.57
C TYR A 152 6.45 -1.88 -16.53
N VAL A 153 7.60 -2.38 -16.96
CA VAL A 153 8.62 -2.99 -16.10
C VAL A 153 9.96 -2.36 -16.41
N LYS A 154 10.77 -2.12 -15.38
CA LYS A 154 12.14 -1.60 -15.51
C LYS A 154 13.11 -2.78 -15.44
N ALA A 155 13.92 -2.95 -16.48
CA ALA A 155 14.99 -3.95 -16.55
C ALA A 155 16.26 -3.25 -17.05
N ASP A 156 17.38 -3.45 -16.36
CA ASP A 156 18.67 -2.82 -16.67
C ASP A 156 18.54 -1.30 -16.91
N ASP A 157 17.88 -0.61 -15.97
CA ASP A 157 17.54 0.82 -16.00
C ASP A 157 16.69 1.30 -17.20
N THR A 158 16.16 0.38 -17.98
CA THR A 158 15.32 0.66 -19.15
C THR A 158 13.88 0.28 -18.87
N TRP A 159 12.96 1.21 -19.12
CA TRP A 159 11.53 0.93 -19.05
C TRP A 159 11.08 0.17 -20.30
N ILE A 160 10.22 -0.83 -20.10
CA ILE A 160 9.66 -1.68 -21.14
C ILE A 160 8.15 -1.71 -20.94
N LYS A 161 7.39 -1.31 -21.95
CA LYS A 161 5.95 -1.50 -22.02
C LYS A 161 5.64 -2.91 -22.48
N ILE A 162 4.81 -3.60 -21.71
CA ILE A 162 4.28 -4.92 -22.04
C ILE A 162 2.77 -4.77 -22.14
N ASN A 163 2.26 -4.92 -23.36
CA ASN A 163 0.86 -4.80 -23.71
C ASN A 163 0.43 -6.05 -24.49
N ASP A 164 -0.07 -7.05 -23.77
CA ASP A 164 -0.39 -8.39 -24.29
C ASP A 164 0.80 -9.03 -25.03
N ASP A 165 0.72 -9.13 -26.36
CA ASP A 165 1.75 -9.68 -27.25
C ASP A 165 2.78 -8.64 -27.72
N SER A 166 2.59 -7.37 -27.36
CA SER A 166 3.47 -6.27 -27.73
C SER A 166 4.42 -5.90 -26.60
N ILE A 167 5.72 -5.95 -26.90
CA ILE A 167 6.81 -5.57 -25.97
C ILE A 167 7.64 -4.47 -26.65
N ILE A 168 7.64 -3.28 -26.07
CA ILE A 168 8.27 -2.09 -26.66
C ILE A 168 9.08 -1.37 -25.58
N GLN A 169 10.29 -0.94 -25.92
CA GLN A 169 11.07 -0.06 -25.06
C GLN A 169 10.31 1.26 -24.82
N SER A 170 10.41 1.80 -23.62
CA SER A 170 9.73 3.02 -23.18
C SER A 170 10.63 3.83 -22.27
N ASN A 171 10.14 4.98 -21.82
CA ASN A 171 10.83 5.86 -20.89
C ASN A 171 9.87 6.33 -19.77
N TRP A 172 10.39 7.07 -18.80
CA TRP A 172 9.60 7.54 -17.67
C TRP A 172 8.38 8.39 -18.06
N ASN A 173 8.44 9.18 -19.14
CA ASN A 173 7.30 9.98 -19.58
C ASN A 173 6.14 9.09 -20.05
N ASP A 174 6.44 7.96 -20.70
CA ASP A 174 5.43 6.98 -21.11
C ASP A 174 4.82 6.28 -19.88
N VAL A 175 5.68 5.97 -18.89
CA VAL A 175 5.27 5.37 -17.62
C VAL A 175 4.40 6.33 -16.81
N ASN A 176 4.69 7.62 -16.81
CA ASN A 176 3.97 8.64 -16.04
C ASN A 176 2.88 9.36 -16.85
N GLU A 177 2.47 8.81 -18.00
CA GLU A 177 1.34 9.35 -18.78
C GLU A 177 0.05 9.39 -17.93
N THR A 178 -0.77 10.41 -18.15
CA THR A 178 -1.97 10.69 -17.34
C THR A 178 -3.28 10.18 -17.95
N ASP A 179 -3.25 9.69 -19.18
CA ASP A 179 -4.43 9.19 -19.90
C ASP A 179 -4.83 7.78 -19.47
N THR A 180 -4.02 7.15 -18.63
CA THR A 180 -4.23 5.82 -18.06
C THR A 180 -4.06 5.86 -16.54
N TYR A 181 -4.66 4.88 -15.87
CA TYR A 181 -4.78 4.90 -14.41
C TYR A 181 -3.81 3.91 -13.77
N PRO A 182 -2.94 4.32 -12.82
CA PRO A 182 -2.12 3.38 -12.07
C PRO A 182 -3.00 2.45 -11.22
N TYR A 183 -2.80 1.14 -11.32
CA TYR A 183 -3.61 0.15 -10.61
C TYR A 183 -2.80 -0.65 -9.57
N LEU A 184 -1.63 -1.13 -9.95
CA LEU A 184 -0.65 -1.74 -9.05
C LEU A 184 0.71 -1.10 -9.25
N LEU A 185 1.40 -0.79 -8.16
CA LEU A 185 2.78 -0.30 -8.19
C LEU A 185 3.67 -1.28 -7.42
N PHE A 186 4.82 -1.60 -8.01
CA PHE A 186 5.80 -2.52 -7.47
C PHE A 186 7.10 -1.77 -7.21
N TYR A 187 7.42 -1.65 -5.93
CA TYR A 187 8.55 -0.89 -5.41
C TYR A 187 9.54 -1.84 -4.75
N GLU A 188 10.81 -1.81 -5.15
CA GLU A 188 11.89 -2.58 -4.53
C GLU A 188 12.64 -1.71 -3.53
N ARG A 189 12.87 -2.22 -2.32
CA ARG A 189 13.57 -1.49 -1.27
C ARG A 189 15.03 -1.28 -1.65
N ILE A 190 15.49 -0.03 -1.59
CA ILE A 190 16.91 0.32 -1.69
C ILE A 190 17.57 -0.13 -0.38
N ILE A 191 18.64 -0.94 -0.48
CA ILE A 191 19.43 -1.44 0.65
C ILE A 191 19.97 -0.28 1.49
#